data_AF-A0A6I2UGQ7-F1
#
_entry.id   AF-A0A6I2UGQ7-F1
#
_cell.length_a   1.000
_cell.length_b   1.000
_cell.length_c   1.000
_cell.angle_alpha   90.00
_cell.angle_beta   90.00
_cell.angle_gamma   90.00
#
_symmetry.space_group_name_H-M   'P 1'
#
loop_
_entity.id
_entity.type
_entity.pdbx_description
1 polymer ?
#
loop_
_entity_poly.entity_id
_entity_poly.type
_entity_poly.pdbx_seq_one_letter_code
_entity_poly.pdbx_strand_id
1 'polypeptide(L)' 'MFGFEWNEEEERQALLECGEARGKTLGIKIGKISTIRDLLADGLVTMEALKASGRYSPDELAAISKL' A
#
# COMPACT_ATOMS: atom_id res chain seq x y z
N MET A 1 -38.12 -15.71 12.74
CA MET A 1 -37.35 -16.04 11.51
C MET A 1 -36.79 -14.71 11.02
N PHE A 2 -35.48 -14.46 11.18
CA PHE A 2 -34.87 -13.22 10.71
C PHE A 2 -34.94 -13.22 9.19
N GLY A 3 -35.79 -12.38 8.61
CA GLY A 3 -35.85 -12.15 7.17
C GLY A 3 -34.71 -11.22 6.79
N PHE A 4 -33.58 -11.78 6.36
CA PHE A 4 -32.58 -11.02 5.63
C PHE A 4 -33.12 -10.84 4.21
N GLU A 5 -33.67 -9.67 3.91
CA GLU A 5 -33.92 -9.27 2.53
C GLU A 5 -32.57 -8.94 1.90
N TRP A 6 -32.18 -9.74 0.93
CA TRP A 6 -30.93 -9.54 0.20
C TRP A 6 -31.07 -8.31 -0.70
N ASN A 7 -30.36 -7.24 -0.38
CA ASN A 7 -30.34 -6.03 -1.18
C ASN A 7 -29.10 -6.05 -2.10
N GLU A 8 -29.31 -6.46 -3.35
CA GLU A 8 -28.24 -6.54 -4.36
C GLU A 8 -27.50 -5.20 -4.57
N GLU A 9 -28.18 -4.07 -4.37
CA GLU A 9 -27.55 -2.76 -4.49
C GLU A 9 -26.59 -2.49 -3.33
N GLU A 10 -26.95 -2.86 -2.10
CA GLU A 10 -26.07 -2.70 -0.93
C GLU A 10 -24.81 -3.57 -1.05
N GLU A 11 -24.94 -4.80 -1.52
CA GLU A 11 -23.78 -5.67 -1.74
C GLU A 11 -22.86 -5.13 -2.84
N ARG A 12 -23.43 -4.61 -3.93
CA ARG A 12 -22.66 -3.99 -4.99
C ARG A 12 -21.88 -2.78 -4.48
N GLN A 13 -22.51 -1.92 -3.67
CA GLN A 13 -21.83 -0.77 -3.06
C GLN A 13 -20.72 -1.21 -2.10
N ALA A 14 -20.97 -2.20 -1.25
CA ALA A 14 -19.96 -2.73 -0.33
C ALA A 14 -18.73 -3.28 -1.08
N LEU A 15 -18.94 -3.95 -2.22
CA LEU A 15 -17.85 -4.44 -3.07
C LEU A 15 -17.07 -3.29 -3.73
N LEU A 16 -17.75 -2.25 -4.21
CA LEU A 16 -17.12 -1.07 -4.79
C LEU A 16 -16.27 -0.32 -3.75
N GLU A 17 -16.82 -0.06 -2.56
CA GLU A 17 -16.11 0.59 -1.46
C GLU A 17 -14.87 -0.22 -1.03
N CYS A 18 -15.00 -1.54 -0.92
CA CYS A 18 -13.88 -2.42 -0.65
C CYS A 18 -12.80 -2.32 -1.74
N GLY A 19 -13.21 -2.27 -3.01
CA GLY A 19 -12.32 -2.10 -4.15
C GLY A 19 -11.56 -0.77 -4.10
N GLU A 20 -12.27 0.33 -3.87
CA GLU A 20 -11.66 1.66 -3.76
C GLU A 20 -10.69 1.77 -2.59
N ALA A 21 -11.07 1.25 -1.42
CA ALA A 21 -10.22 1.27 -0.23
C ALA A 21 -8.90 0.51 -0.48
N ARG A 22 -8.98 -0.65 -1.15
CA ARG A 22 -7.80 -1.42 -1.58
C ARG A 22 -6.97 -0.63 -2.59
N GLY A 23 -7.60 -0.02 -3.59
CA GLY A 23 -6.93 0.80 -4.59
C GLY A 23 -6.18 1.99 -3.99
N LYS A 24 -6.83 2.76 -3.11
CA LYS A 24 -6.23 3.89 -2.38
C LYS A 24 -5.03 3.43 -1.53
N THR A 25 -5.18 2.31 -0.82
CA THR A 25 -4.10 1.74 0.01
C THR A 25 -2.89 1.33 -0.84
N LEU A 26 -3.13 0.68 -1.98
CA LEU A 26 -2.08 0.29 -2.92
C LEU A 26 -1.38 1.52 -3.52
N GLY A 27 -2.14 2.53 -3.94
CA GLY A 27 -1.59 3.78 -4.47
C GLY A 27 -0.69 4.50 -3.46
N ILE A 28 -1.12 4.60 -2.20
CA ILE A 28 -0.30 5.19 -1.12
C ILE A 28 0.99 4.39 -0.90
N LYS A 29 0.93 3.05 -0.91
CA LYS A 29 2.12 2.20 -0.76
C LYS A 29 3.11 2.41 -1.91
N ILE A 30 2.63 2.40 -3.15
CA ILE A 30 3.46 2.62 -4.34
C ILE A 30 4.10 4.02 -4.30
N GLY A 31 3.33 5.05 -3.96
CA GLY A 31 3.83 6.42 -3.84
C GLY A 31 4.95 6.54 -2.81
N LYS A 32 4.77 5.96 -1.62
CA LYS A 32 5.82 5.94 -0.57
C LYS A 32 7.10 5.25 -1.04
N ILE A 33 6.98 4.10 -1.70
CA ILE A 33 8.15 3.37 -2.23
C ILE A 33 8.86 4.21 -3.29
N SER A 34 8.12 4.84 -4.21
CA SER A 34 8.68 5.72 -5.24
C SER A 34 9.48 6.87 -4.61
N THR A 35 8.90 7.58 -3.65
CA THR A 35 9.60 8.69 -2.97
C THR A 35 10.88 8.22 -2.30
N ILE A 36 10.90 7.06 -1.66
CA ILE A 36 12.12 6.54 -1.04
C ILE A 36 13.18 6.18 -2.09
N ARG A 37 12.77 5.65 -3.26
CA ARG A 37 13.70 5.40 -4.37
C ARG A 37 14.30 6.69 -4.92
N ASP A 38 13.50 7.75 -5.05
CA ASP A 38 13.99 9.05 -5.49
C ASP A 38 15.02 9.60 -4.49
N LEU A 39 14.73 9.52 -3.18
CA LEU A 39 15.67 9.93 -2.13
C LEU A 39 16.97 9.10 -2.12
N LEU A 40 16.90 7.80 -2.48
CA LEU A 40 18.07 6.95 -2.66
C LEU A 40 18.88 7.36 -3.90
N ALA A 41 18.21 7.66 -5.01
CA ALA A 41 18.84 8.10 -6.26
C ALA A 41 19.53 9.45 -6.09
N ASP A 42 18.93 10.36 -5.32
CA ASP A 42 19.49 11.65 -4.94
C ASP A 42 20.62 11.54 -3.91
N GLY A 43 20.87 10.35 -3.36
CA GLY A 43 21.90 10.09 -2.35
C GLY A 43 21.60 10.71 -0.98
N LEU A 44 20.36 11.16 -0.74
CA LEU A 44 19.93 11.76 0.52
C LEU A 44 19.75 10.72 1.63
N VAL A 45 19.48 9.47 1.25
CA VAL A 45 19.33 8.33 2.16
C VAL A 45 20.11 7.15 1.59
N THR A 46 20.53 6.21 2.44
CA THR A 46 21.16 4.95 2.02
C THR A 46 20.31 3.74 2.35
N MET A 47 20.49 2.66 1.60
CA MET A 47 19.75 1.42 1.84
C MET A 47 20.10 0.79 3.20
N GLU A 48 21.33 0.98 3.67
CA GLU A 48 21.79 0.52 4.99
C GLU A 48 21.09 1.28 6.11
N ALA A 49 20.94 2.61 5.99
CA ALA A 49 20.21 3.41 6.97
C ALA A 49 18.73 3.01 7.06
N LEU A 50 18.10 2.71 5.91
CA LEU A 50 16.72 2.23 5.86
C LEU A 50 16.57 0.86 6.53
N LYS A 51 17.51 -0.08 6.30
CA LYS A 51 17.54 -1.38 6.99
C LYS A 51 17.76 -1.22 8.50
N ALA A 52 18.72 -0.39 8.90
CA ALA A 52 19.05 -0.13 10.29
C ALA A 52 17.90 0.55 11.05
N SER A 53 17.04 1.30 10.37
CA SER A 53 15.90 1.97 10.99
C SER A 53 14.86 1.01 11.57
N GLY A 54 14.80 -0.24 11.07
CA GLY A 54 13.78 -1.23 11.47
C GLY A 54 12.34 -0.84 11.14
N ARG A 55 12.12 0.27 10.42
CA ARG A 55 10.77 0.81 10.12
C ARG A 55 10.08 0.09 8.96
N TYR A 56 10.86 -0.55 8.10
CA TYR A 56 10.37 -1.17 6.86
C TYR A 56 10.48 -2.68 6.97
N SER A 57 9.44 -3.37 6.52
CA SER A 57 9.45 -4.82 6.39
C SER A 57 10.44 -5.28 5.31
N PRO A 58 10.91 -6.55 5.35
CA PRO A 58 11.77 -7.10 4.30
C PRO A 58 11.17 -6.96 2.89
N ASP A 59 9.85 -7.12 2.76
CA ASP A 59 9.14 -6.99 1.48
C ASP A 59 9.16 -5.55 0.96
N GLU A 60 8.97 -4.57 1.84
CA GLU A 60 9.05 -3.15 1.48
C GLU A 60 10.48 -2.76 1.09
N LEU A 61 11.49 -3.25 1.82
CA LEU A 61 12.90 -3.03 1.48
C LEU A 61 13.26 -3.66 0.13
N ALA A 62 12.77 -4.87 -0.15
CA ALA A 62 12.94 -5.53 -1.44
C ALA A 62 12.25 -4.75 -2.57
N ALA A 63 11.04 -4.24 -2.33
CA ALA A 63 10.33 -3.40 -3.29
C ALA A 63 11.09 -2.10 -3.55
N ILE A 64 11.63 -1.44 -2.54
CA ILE A 64 12.46 -0.23 -2.70
C ILE A 64 13.71 -0.54 -3.53
N SER A 65 14.38 -1.68 -3.30
CA SER A 65 15.61 -2.06 -4.03
C SER A 65 15.41 -2.42 -5.50
N LYS A 66 14.19 -2.76 -5.92
CA LYS A 66 13.86 -3.01 -7.33
C LYS A 66 13.75 -1.67 -8.04
N LEU A 67 14.83 -1.29 -8.72
CA LEU A 67 14.87 -0.20 -9.72
C LEU A 67 13.98 -0.53 -10.91
#